data_AF-A0A124BRP9-F1
#
_entry.id   AF-A0A124BRP9-F1
#
_cell.length_a   1.000
_cell.length_b   1.000
_cell.length_c   1.000
_cell.angle_alpha   90.00
_cell.angle_beta   90.00
_cell.angle_gamma   90.00
#
_symmetry.space_group_name_H-M   'P 1'
#
loop_
_entity.id
_entity.type
_entity.pdbx_description
1 polymer ?
#
loop_
_entity_poly.entity_id
_entity_poly.type
_entity_poly.pdbx_seq_one_letter_code
_entity_poly.pdbx_strand_id
1 'polypeptide(L)'
;MPRRLNLAALTDDELQRLVGPDRAVTLLPDLSLARLEGRAVPGPTVTETLTPQPLEDRAWGATPEQARAIGALHQDLLGVGAATRGTLYLPGISEVRHVRAYVLEPDVSAALRWSETPDDPAHGWPFVQLISWLRDRASGFACVLTSSARTPYAPALSEEIDVHLHPDCPPPDLLSAHRAHVLRHGRAQKVQPDADWVRPWQAMHALNLTAWDRRGLLLPE
;
A
#
# COMPACT_ATOMS: atom_id res chain seq x y z
N MET A 1 17.23 12.43 1.65
CA MET A 1 18.07 11.95 0.54
C MET A 1 17.41 10.68 0.01
N PRO A 2 17.25 10.48 -1.30
CA PRO A 2 16.52 9.32 -1.81
C PRO A 2 17.27 8.02 -1.52
N ARG A 3 16.71 7.14 -0.68
CA ARG A 3 17.31 5.82 -0.41
C ARG A 3 17.00 4.88 -1.57
N ARG A 4 17.78 3.82 -1.75
CA ARG A 4 17.51 2.79 -2.75
C ARG A 4 17.19 1.46 -2.09
N LEU A 5 16.31 0.70 -2.73
CA LEU A 5 16.04 -0.67 -2.30
C LEU A 5 17.26 -1.56 -2.59
N ASN A 6 17.65 -2.40 -1.65
CA ASN A 6 18.67 -3.43 -1.83
C ASN A 6 18.03 -4.69 -2.39
N LEU A 7 18.16 -4.93 -3.69
CA LEU A 7 17.57 -6.10 -4.34
C LEU A 7 18.13 -7.41 -3.80
N ALA A 8 19.38 -7.42 -3.34
CA ALA A 8 20.02 -8.61 -2.78
C ALA A 8 19.41 -9.03 -1.43
N ALA A 9 18.82 -8.09 -0.70
CA ALA A 9 18.21 -8.34 0.62
C ALA A 9 16.71 -8.70 0.55
N LEU A 10 16.08 -8.61 -0.62
CA LEU A 10 14.70 -9.09 -0.82
C LEU A 10 14.65 -10.62 -0.78
N THR A 11 13.52 -11.17 -0.35
CA THR A 11 13.21 -12.58 -0.63
C THR A 11 12.92 -12.76 -2.12
N ASP A 12 13.03 -14.00 -2.61
CA ASP A 12 12.73 -14.28 -4.03
C ASP A 12 11.26 -13.97 -4.37
N ASP A 13 10.37 -14.21 -3.42
CA ASP A 13 8.95 -13.83 -3.48
C ASP A 13 8.72 -12.32 -3.59
N GLU A 14 9.42 -11.51 -2.77
CA GLU A 14 9.35 -10.05 -2.83
C GLU A 14 9.95 -9.52 -4.15
N LEU A 15 11.07 -10.10 -4.60
CA LEU A 15 11.70 -9.76 -5.86
C LEU A 15 10.74 -10.03 -7.04
N GLN A 16 10.17 -11.22 -7.10
CA GLN A 16 9.24 -11.62 -8.15
C GLN A 16 8.03 -10.69 -8.25
N ARG A 17 7.49 -10.25 -7.12
CA ARG A 17 6.38 -9.28 -7.09
C ARG A 17 6.82 -7.89 -7.54
N LEU A 18 7.98 -7.42 -7.06
CA LEU A 18 8.47 -6.08 -7.36
C LEU A 18 8.85 -5.88 -8.83
N VAL A 19 9.49 -6.88 -9.46
CA VAL A 19 10.02 -6.74 -10.83
C VAL A 19 9.32 -7.60 -11.87
N GLY A 20 8.40 -8.47 -11.45
CA GLY A 20 7.75 -9.48 -12.29
C GLY A 20 8.55 -10.79 -12.42
N PRO A 21 7.89 -11.91 -12.75
CA PRO A 21 8.50 -13.25 -12.81
C PRO A 21 9.69 -13.33 -13.78
N ASP A 22 9.52 -12.83 -15.00
CA ASP A 22 10.54 -12.97 -16.04
C ASP A 22 11.81 -12.20 -15.69
N ARG A 23 11.64 -10.98 -15.18
CA ARG A 23 12.77 -10.14 -14.75
C ARG A 23 13.42 -10.68 -13.48
N ALA A 24 12.64 -11.22 -12.55
CA ALA A 24 13.21 -11.85 -11.36
C ALA A 24 14.11 -13.02 -11.73
N VAL A 25 13.64 -13.94 -12.59
CA VAL A 25 14.45 -15.06 -13.10
C VAL A 25 15.76 -14.59 -13.74
N THR A 26 15.70 -13.50 -14.51
CA THR A 26 16.88 -12.92 -15.15
C THR A 26 17.88 -12.35 -14.15
N LEU A 27 17.39 -11.76 -13.05
CA LEU A 27 18.23 -11.15 -12.01
C LEU A 27 18.78 -12.16 -10.98
N LEU A 28 18.13 -13.32 -10.82
CA LEU A 28 18.47 -14.30 -9.78
C LEU A 28 19.95 -14.72 -9.76
N PRO A 29 20.63 -15.00 -10.89
CA PRO A 29 22.05 -15.39 -10.87
C PRO A 29 22.94 -14.32 -10.23
N ASP A 30 22.81 -13.07 -10.69
CA ASP A 30 23.62 -11.94 -10.20
C ASP A 30 23.31 -11.61 -8.74
N LEU A 31 22.04 -11.68 -8.34
CA LEU A 31 21.62 -11.46 -6.96
C LEU A 31 22.11 -12.58 -6.04
N SER A 32 22.10 -13.84 -6.50
CA SER A 32 22.61 -14.98 -5.73
C SER A 32 24.11 -14.84 -5.48
N LEU A 33 24.88 -14.45 -6.51
CA LEU A 33 26.31 -14.16 -6.36
C LEU A 33 26.54 -13.00 -5.38
N ALA A 34 25.79 -11.91 -5.53
CA ALA A 34 25.91 -10.76 -4.64
C ALA A 34 25.58 -11.11 -3.17
N ARG A 35 24.56 -11.95 -2.94
CA ARG A 35 24.22 -12.47 -1.60
C ARG A 35 25.37 -13.31 -1.01
N LEU A 36 25.99 -14.18 -1.80
CA LEU A 36 27.15 -14.98 -1.37
C LEU A 36 28.37 -14.09 -1.03
N GLU A 37 28.57 -13.00 -1.77
CA GLU A 37 29.66 -12.04 -1.58
C GLU A 37 29.38 -11.01 -0.46
N GLY A 38 28.16 -11.00 0.11
CA GLY A 38 27.74 -9.97 1.06
C GLY A 38 27.62 -8.57 0.43
N ARG A 39 27.43 -8.49 -0.89
CA ARG A 39 27.39 -7.25 -1.66
C ARG A 39 25.96 -6.77 -1.89
N ALA A 40 25.73 -5.48 -1.69
CA ALA A 40 24.46 -4.84 -2.02
C ALA A 40 24.25 -4.71 -3.53
N VAL A 41 23.00 -4.82 -3.97
CA VAL A 41 22.60 -4.56 -5.36
C VAL A 41 21.54 -3.47 -5.39
N PRO A 42 21.84 -2.28 -5.94
CA PRO A 42 20.91 -1.15 -5.90
C PRO A 42 19.71 -1.39 -6.84
N GLY A 43 18.52 -1.15 -6.29
CA GLY A 43 17.23 -1.22 -6.97
C GLY A 43 16.56 0.14 -7.10
N PRO A 44 15.22 0.15 -7.20
CA PRO A 44 14.42 1.38 -7.31
C PRO A 44 14.64 2.34 -6.13
N THR A 45 14.44 3.62 -6.41
CA THR A 45 14.45 4.67 -5.38
C THR A 45 13.22 4.53 -4.48
N VAL A 46 13.44 4.63 -3.18
CA VAL A 46 12.42 4.68 -2.13
C VAL A 46 12.35 6.11 -1.60
N THR A 47 11.17 6.70 -1.68
CA THR A 47 10.91 8.03 -1.11
C THR A 47 10.63 7.92 0.38
N GLU A 48 11.13 8.84 1.19
CA GLU A 48 10.88 8.83 2.64
C GLU A 48 9.53 9.46 3.01
N THR A 49 9.06 10.38 2.17
CA THR A 49 7.82 11.14 2.39
C THR A 49 6.91 10.95 1.19
N LEU A 50 5.65 10.63 1.47
CA LEU A 50 4.56 10.62 0.51
C LEU A 50 4.22 12.07 0.16
N THR A 51 4.38 12.42 -1.12
CA THR A 51 4.07 13.75 -1.63
C THR A 51 2.85 13.67 -2.54
N PRO A 52 1.62 13.66 -2.00
CA PRO A 52 0.41 13.57 -2.80
C PRO A 52 0.28 14.76 -3.75
N GLN A 53 0.02 14.48 -5.01
CA GLN A 53 -0.22 15.48 -6.04
C GLN A 53 -1.72 15.43 -6.40
N PRO A 54 -2.50 16.49 -6.11
CA PRO A 54 -3.90 16.53 -6.50
C PRO A 54 -4.07 16.35 -8.00
N LEU A 55 -5.07 15.55 -8.39
CA LEU A 55 -5.47 15.36 -9.77
C LEU A 55 -6.87 15.93 -9.98
N GLU A 56 -7.10 16.55 -11.13
CA GLU A 56 -8.43 16.96 -11.55
C GLU A 56 -9.30 15.72 -11.79
N ASP A 57 -10.56 15.77 -11.34
CA ASP A 57 -11.45 14.64 -11.53
C ASP A 57 -11.85 14.48 -13.00
N ARG A 58 -11.76 13.24 -13.50
CA ARG A 58 -12.08 12.86 -14.87
C ARG A 58 -12.54 11.40 -14.90
N ALA A 59 -12.84 10.89 -16.09
CA ALA A 59 -12.96 9.45 -16.28
C ALA A 59 -11.58 8.80 -16.03
N TRP A 60 -11.52 7.90 -15.05
CA TRP A 60 -10.31 7.18 -14.64
C TRP A 60 -10.30 5.75 -15.15
N GLY A 61 -9.10 5.25 -15.45
CA GLY A 61 -8.86 3.88 -15.91
C GLY A 61 -8.27 3.85 -17.32
N ALA A 62 -7.21 3.06 -17.49
CA ALA A 62 -6.54 2.84 -18.76
C ALA A 62 -7.35 1.98 -19.75
N THR A 63 -8.29 1.17 -19.24
CA THR A 63 -9.21 0.36 -20.05
C THR A 63 -10.67 0.55 -19.62
N PRO A 64 -11.66 0.29 -20.49
CA PRO A 64 -13.07 0.34 -20.13
C PRO A 64 -13.43 -0.61 -18.98
N GLU A 65 -12.78 -1.77 -18.89
CA GLU A 65 -12.97 -2.74 -17.80
C GLU A 65 -12.47 -2.15 -16.47
N GLN A 66 -11.28 -1.55 -16.48
CA GLN A 66 -10.70 -0.91 -15.30
C GLN A 66 -11.55 0.28 -14.85
N ALA A 67 -12.02 1.11 -15.79
CA ALA A 67 -12.89 2.25 -15.50
C ALA A 67 -14.20 1.82 -14.85
N ARG A 68 -14.82 0.73 -15.36
CA ARG A 68 -16.02 0.13 -14.74
C ARG A 68 -15.73 -0.38 -13.33
N ALA A 69 -14.60 -1.05 -13.12
CA ALA A 69 -14.22 -1.57 -11.80
C ALA A 69 -13.93 -0.44 -10.78
N ILE A 70 -13.22 0.62 -11.19
CA ILE A 70 -13.00 1.83 -10.38
C ILE A 70 -14.36 2.46 -10.01
N GLY A 71 -15.25 2.61 -10.99
CA GLY A 71 -16.59 3.15 -10.78
C GLY A 71 -17.42 2.32 -9.78
N ALA A 72 -17.41 1.00 -9.92
CA ALA A 72 -18.12 0.08 -9.01
C ALA A 72 -17.60 0.19 -7.57
N LEU A 73 -16.28 0.07 -7.37
CA LEU A 73 -15.67 0.20 -6.04
C LEU A 73 -15.91 1.57 -5.41
N HIS A 74 -15.91 2.64 -6.23
CA HIS A 74 -16.25 3.97 -5.78
C HIS A 74 -17.71 4.06 -5.28
N GLN A 75 -18.67 3.53 -6.05
CA GLN A 75 -20.07 3.53 -5.62
C GLN A 75 -20.30 2.69 -4.37
N ASP A 76 -19.64 1.54 -4.26
CA ASP A 76 -19.72 0.70 -3.06
C ASP A 76 -19.16 1.42 -1.82
N LEU A 77 -18.06 2.16 -1.97
CA LEU A 77 -17.50 2.99 -0.89
C LEU A 77 -18.48 4.10 -0.48
N LEU A 78 -19.09 4.79 -1.44
CA LEU A 78 -20.13 5.79 -1.13
C LEU A 78 -21.33 5.15 -0.44
N GLY A 79 -21.74 3.96 -0.87
CA GLY A 79 -22.85 3.20 -0.30
C GLY A 79 -22.67 2.82 1.16
N VAL A 80 -21.43 2.67 1.62
CA VAL A 80 -21.09 2.44 3.04
C VAL A 80 -20.81 3.72 3.83
N GLY A 81 -21.08 4.89 3.23
CA GLY A 81 -20.97 6.19 3.88
C GLY A 81 -19.59 6.84 3.80
N ALA A 82 -18.74 6.44 2.85
CA ALA A 82 -17.44 7.08 2.65
C ALA A 82 -17.58 8.53 2.16
N ALA A 83 -16.80 9.43 2.76
CA ALA A 83 -16.65 10.80 2.28
C ALA A 83 -15.39 10.93 1.43
N THR A 84 -15.55 11.26 0.15
CA THR A 84 -14.43 11.47 -0.79
C THR A 84 -13.62 12.72 -0.40
N ARG A 85 -12.29 12.60 -0.41
CA ARG A 85 -11.34 13.70 -0.13
C ARG A 85 -10.57 14.18 -1.36
N GLY A 86 -10.72 13.49 -2.48
CA GLY A 86 -10.13 13.86 -3.77
C GLY A 86 -9.37 12.70 -4.40
N THR A 87 -8.92 12.92 -5.64
CA THR A 87 -8.06 11.99 -6.37
C THR A 87 -6.64 12.55 -6.39
N LEU A 88 -5.65 11.71 -6.13
CA LEU A 88 -4.26 12.07 -5.97
C LEU A 88 -3.35 11.13 -6.78
N TYR A 89 -2.21 11.65 -7.19
CA TYR A 89 -1.07 10.87 -7.65
C TYR A 89 -0.02 10.79 -6.55
N LEU A 90 0.49 9.59 -6.28
CA LEU A 90 1.54 9.32 -5.30
C LEU A 90 2.84 8.98 -6.05
N PRO A 91 3.66 9.98 -6.42
CA PRO A 91 4.96 9.73 -7.02
C PRO A 91 5.85 9.00 -6.01
N GLY A 92 6.57 7.97 -6.46
CA GLY A 92 7.55 7.26 -5.63
C GLY A 92 7.02 6.06 -4.84
N ILE A 93 5.74 5.69 -4.98
CA ILE A 93 5.26 4.36 -4.60
C ILE A 93 5.30 3.43 -5.83
N SER A 94 5.87 2.24 -5.66
CA SER A 94 5.88 1.18 -6.67
C SER A 94 4.45 0.79 -7.07
N GLU A 95 4.26 0.45 -8.35
CA GLU A 95 3.06 -0.17 -8.93
C GLU A 95 1.78 0.68 -9.01
N VAL A 96 1.28 1.23 -7.90
CA VAL A 96 -0.11 1.73 -7.82
C VAL A 96 -0.17 3.17 -7.34
N ARG A 97 0.03 4.07 -8.32
CA ARG A 97 0.29 5.49 -8.09
C ARG A 97 -0.95 6.36 -8.05
N HIS A 98 -2.08 5.90 -8.56
CA HIS A 98 -3.32 6.65 -8.51
C HIS A 98 -4.11 6.22 -7.29
N VAL A 99 -4.64 7.20 -6.56
CA VAL A 99 -5.46 6.96 -5.38
C VAL A 99 -6.64 7.92 -5.36
N ARG A 100 -7.81 7.40 -5.00
CA ARG A 100 -8.93 8.22 -4.54
C ARG A 100 -9.03 8.05 -3.03
N ALA A 101 -8.92 9.19 -2.34
CA ALA A 101 -8.87 9.27 -0.89
C ALA A 101 -10.29 9.35 -0.32
N TYR A 102 -10.52 8.62 0.77
CA TYR A 102 -11.78 8.64 1.51
C TYR A 102 -11.53 8.65 3.02
N VAL A 103 -12.51 9.19 3.73
CA VAL A 103 -12.67 8.98 5.17
C VAL A 103 -13.95 8.19 5.38
N LEU A 104 -13.87 7.08 6.10
CA LEU A 104 -15.01 6.31 6.57
C LEU A 104 -15.02 6.37 8.08
N GLU A 105 -16.20 6.55 8.67
CA GLU A 105 -16.32 6.63 10.13
C GLU A 105 -15.36 7.71 10.72
N PRO A 106 -15.34 7.89 12.05
CA PRO A 106 -14.38 8.81 12.67
C PRO A 106 -12.95 8.26 12.74
N ASP A 107 -12.68 7.00 12.40
CA ASP A 107 -11.42 6.31 12.70
C ASP A 107 -10.84 5.48 11.54
N VAL A 108 -11.53 5.38 10.40
CA VAL A 108 -11.05 4.64 9.22
C VAL A 108 -10.65 5.59 8.10
N SER A 109 -9.38 5.53 7.70
CA SER A 109 -8.93 6.14 6.45
C SER A 109 -8.95 5.10 5.34
N ALA A 110 -9.45 5.47 4.16
CA ALA A 110 -9.59 4.54 3.05
C ALA A 110 -9.00 5.08 1.76
N ALA A 111 -8.53 4.15 0.92
CA ALA A 111 -7.88 4.43 -0.35
C ALA A 111 -8.40 3.46 -1.41
N LEU A 112 -9.01 3.98 -2.49
CA LEU A 112 -9.18 3.21 -3.73
C LEU A 112 -7.94 3.46 -4.57
N ARG A 113 -7.18 2.41 -4.90
CA ARG A 113 -5.91 2.51 -5.61
C ARG A 113 -5.97 1.82 -6.95
N TRP A 114 -5.32 2.39 -7.96
CA TRP A 114 -5.14 1.80 -9.28
C TRP A 114 -3.89 2.37 -9.98
N SER A 115 -3.54 1.79 -11.12
CA SER A 115 -2.50 2.36 -11.98
C SER A 115 -3.00 2.45 -13.41
N GLU A 116 -2.87 3.62 -14.03
CA GLU A 116 -3.14 3.79 -15.45
C GLU A 116 -1.95 3.36 -16.33
N THR A 117 -0.76 3.28 -15.74
CA THR A 117 0.47 2.87 -16.41
C THR A 117 1.20 1.83 -15.56
N PRO A 118 0.63 0.63 -15.37
CA PRO A 118 1.27 -0.39 -14.57
C PRO A 118 2.49 -0.94 -15.28
N ASP A 119 3.56 -1.20 -14.53
CA ASP A 119 4.76 -1.88 -15.03
C ASP A 119 4.46 -3.39 -15.29
N ASP A 120 3.44 -3.94 -14.62
CA ASP A 120 2.88 -5.29 -14.81
C ASP A 120 1.34 -5.22 -14.80
N PRO A 121 0.63 -5.76 -15.81
CA PRO A 121 -0.84 -5.81 -15.85
C PRO A 121 -1.50 -6.35 -14.57
N ALA A 122 -0.85 -7.28 -13.86
CA ALA A 122 -1.37 -7.84 -12.60
C ALA A 122 -1.44 -6.81 -11.46
N HIS A 123 -0.59 -5.78 -11.51
CA HIS A 123 -0.43 -4.77 -10.46
C HIS A 123 -1.19 -3.47 -10.74
N GLY A 124 -1.83 -3.33 -11.92
CA GLY A 124 -2.63 -2.15 -12.26
C GLY A 124 -4.09 -2.20 -11.81
N TRP A 125 -4.60 -3.38 -11.44
CA TRP A 125 -6.03 -3.59 -11.17
C TRP A 125 -6.49 -2.81 -9.92
N PRO A 126 -7.68 -2.18 -9.93
CA PRO A 126 -8.15 -1.40 -8.80
C PRO A 126 -8.45 -2.26 -7.57
N PHE A 127 -8.09 -1.74 -6.39
CA PHE A 127 -8.41 -2.35 -5.09
C PHE A 127 -8.58 -1.29 -4.01
N VAL A 128 -9.15 -1.68 -2.87
CA VAL A 128 -9.43 -0.81 -1.73
C VAL A 128 -8.52 -1.18 -0.56
N GLN A 129 -8.04 -0.18 0.16
CA GLN A 129 -7.37 -0.33 1.44
C GLN A 129 -8.11 0.47 2.52
N LEU A 130 -8.20 -0.10 3.71
CA LEU A 130 -8.74 0.51 4.92
C LEU A 130 -7.66 0.48 6.01
N ILE A 131 -7.40 1.61 6.64
CA ILE A 131 -6.43 1.72 7.74
C ILE A 131 -7.07 2.38 8.96
N SER A 132 -6.85 1.76 10.12
CA SER A 132 -7.19 2.30 11.44
C SER A 132 -5.98 2.25 12.35
N TRP A 133 -5.62 3.38 12.95
CA TRP A 133 -4.55 3.44 13.94
C TRP A 133 -5.09 3.05 15.31
N LEU A 134 -4.36 2.21 16.04
CA LEU A 134 -4.78 1.77 17.36
C LEU A 134 -4.42 2.83 18.41
N ARG A 135 -5.32 3.04 19.38
CA ARG A 135 -5.11 4.02 20.46
C ARG A 135 -4.02 3.55 21.43
N ASP A 136 -3.95 2.26 21.66
CA ASP A 136 -2.92 1.59 22.46
C ASP A 136 -2.21 0.54 21.59
N ARG A 137 -1.03 0.12 22.04
CA ARG A 137 -0.23 -0.93 21.39
C ARG A 137 -0.15 -2.19 22.24
N ALA A 138 -1.18 -2.46 23.05
CA ALA A 138 -1.16 -3.59 23.98
C ALA A 138 -1.07 -4.94 23.24
N SER A 139 -1.58 -5.00 22.01
CA SER A 139 -1.49 -6.17 21.14
C SER A 139 -0.18 -6.28 20.34
N GLY A 140 0.74 -5.33 20.48
CA GLY A 140 1.99 -5.27 19.72
C GLY A 140 1.88 -4.64 18.34
N PHE A 141 0.67 -4.26 17.90
CA PHE A 141 0.44 -3.58 16.63
C PHE A 141 0.20 -2.09 16.80
N ALA A 142 0.61 -1.30 15.81
CA ALA A 142 0.39 0.13 15.74
C ALA A 142 -0.89 0.48 14.94
N CYS A 143 -1.19 -0.28 13.89
CA CYS A 143 -2.39 -0.10 13.09
C CYS A 143 -2.85 -1.42 12.46
N VAL A 144 -4.11 -1.43 12.03
CA VAL A 144 -4.70 -2.50 11.23
C VAL A 144 -4.82 -2.00 9.79
N LEU A 145 -4.35 -2.80 8.84
CA LEU A 145 -4.53 -2.56 7.40
C LEU A 145 -5.33 -3.72 6.80
N THR A 146 -6.51 -3.42 6.24
CA THR A 146 -7.31 -4.41 5.52
C THR A 146 -7.38 -4.00 4.05
N SER A 147 -7.15 -4.94 3.13
CA SER A 147 -7.03 -4.63 1.71
C SER A 147 -7.69 -5.67 0.82
N SER A 148 -8.30 -5.23 -0.28
CA SER A 148 -8.81 -6.12 -1.33
C SER A 148 -7.82 -6.41 -2.45
N ALA A 149 -6.54 -6.04 -2.26
CA ALA A 149 -5.46 -6.37 -3.19
C ALA A 149 -5.34 -7.89 -3.39
N ARG A 150 -5.05 -8.30 -4.63
CA ARG A 150 -4.89 -9.71 -5.01
C ARG A 150 -3.55 -10.30 -4.64
N THR A 151 -2.53 -9.46 -4.51
CA THR A 151 -1.17 -9.85 -4.23
C THR A 151 -0.69 -9.24 -2.90
N PRO A 152 0.17 -9.96 -2.14
CA PRO A 152 0.85 -9.37 -1.00
C PRO A 152 1.76 -8.21 -1.41
N TYR A 153 1.95 -7.26 -0.49
CA TYR A 153 2.85 -6.13 -0.70
C TYR A 153 4.31 -6.55 -0.81
N ALA A 154 5.03 -5.92 -1.73
CA ALA A 154 6.47 -6.07 -1.90
C ALA A 154 7.17 -4.70 -1.85
N PRO A 155 8.16 -4.49 -0.97
CA PRO A 155 8.56 -5.38 0.13
C PRO A 155 7.43 -5.58 1.16
N ALA A 156 7.54 -6.64 1.95
CA ALA A 156 6.59 -6.91 3.02
C ALA A 156 6.52 -5.72 3.99
N LEU A 157 5.32 -5.42 4.46
CA LEU A 157 5.05 -4.33 5.40
C LEU A 157 5.68 -4.62 6.77
N SER A 158 5.81 -3.58 7.60
CA SER A 158 6.30 -3.73 8.97
C SER A 158 5.46 -4.72 9.77
N GLU A 159 6.14 -5.48 10.62
CA GLU A 159 5.57 -6.36 11.64
C GLU A 159 4.67 -5.63 12.67
N GLU A 160 4.79 -4.29 12.76
CA GLU A 160 3.94 -3.45 13.61
C GLU A 160 2.57 -3.15 12.96
N ILE A 161 2.34 -3.64 11.73
CA ILE A 161 1.08 -3.47 11.00
C ILE A 161 0.36 -4.82 10.94
N ASP A 162 -0.85 -4.89 11.47
CA ASP A 162 -1.70 -6.08 11.34
C ASP A 162 -2.40 -6.07 9.98
N VAL A 163 -1.85 -6.80 9.01
CA VAL A 163 -2.28 -6.79 7.61
C VAL A 163 -3.23 -7.95 7.31
N HIS A 164 -4.40 -7.64 6.75
CA HIS A 164 -5.40 -8.62 6.31
C HIS A 164 -5.74 -8.43 4.83
N LEU A 165 -5.45 -9.42 4.00
CA LEU A 165 -5.76 -9.42 2.58
C LEU A 165 -7.05 -10.21 2.32
N HIS A 166 -8.01 -9.57 1.66
CA HIS A 166 -9.27 -10.15 1.23
C HIS A 166 -9.44 -9.90 -0.29
N PRO A 167 -8.71 -10.64 -1.14
CA PRO A 167 -8.69 -10.41 -2.59
C PRO A 167 -10.10 -10.26 -3.18
N ASP A 168 -10.31 -9.20 -3.95
CA ASP A 168 -11.57 -8.91 -4.65
C ASP A 168 -12.81 -8.75 -3.74
N CYS A 169 -12.62 -8.65 -2.43
CA CYS A 169 -13.71 -8.43 -1.48
C CYS A 169 -14.32 -7.03 -1.67
N PRO A 170 -15.66 -6.95 -1.80
CA PRO A 170 -16.33 -5.67 -2.03
C PRO A 170 -16.25 -4.78 -0.76
N PRO A 171 -16.27 -3.44 -0.91
CA PRO A 171 -16.10 -2.51 0.21
C PRO A 171 -17.00 -2.74 1.44
N PRO A 172 -18.29 -3.13 1.34
CA PRO A 172 -19.12 -3.41 2.51
C PRO A 172 -18.62 -4.57 3.37
N ASP A 173 -18.18 -5.64 2.72
CA ASP A 173 -17.66 -6.83 3.41
C ASP A 173 -16.25 -6.56 3.94
N LEU A 174 -15.44 -5.83 3.16
CA LEU A 174 -14.09 -5.41 3.56
C LEU A 174 -14.13 -4.54 4.81
N LEU A 175 -15.08 -3.59 4.89
CA LEU A 175 -15.29 -2.75 6.07
C LEU A 175 -15.75 -3.56 7.28
N SER A 176 -16.66 -4.51 7.08
CA SER A 176 -17.13 -5.40 8.14
C SER A 176 -15.99 -6.25 8.71
N ALA A 177 -15.14 -6.81 7.84
CA ALA A 177 -13.92 -7.51 8.24
C ALA A 177 -12.96 -6.57 8.99
N HIS A 178 -12.69 -5.38 8.44
CA HIS A 178 -11.80 -4.40 9.05
C HIS A 178 -12.21 -4.05 10.48
N ARG A 179 -13.49 -3.75 10.71
CA ARG A 179 -14.04 -3.50 12.05
C ARG A 179 -13.79 -4.67 13.00
N ALA A 180 -13.99 -5.91 12.54
CA ALA A 180 -13.74 -7.10 13.34
C ALA A 180 -12.26 -7.25 13.72
N HIS A 181 -11.33 -6.93 12.82
CA HIS A 181 -9.89 -6.94 13.11
C HIS A 181 -9.51 -5.84 14.11
N VAL A 182 -10.00 -4.61 13.93
CA VAL A 182 -9.76 -3.50 14.87
C VAL A 182 -10.26 -3.84 16.27
N LEU A 183 -11.47 -4.42 16.39
CA LEU A 183 -12.06 -4.79 17.67
C LEU A 183 -11.23 -5.83 18.44
N ARG A 184 -10.49 -6.71 17.76
CA ARG A 184 -9.59 -7.69 18.41
C ARG A 184 -8.42 -7.02 19.13
N HIS A 185 -8.00 -5.84 18.66
CA HIS A 185 -6.88 -5.08 19.22
C HIS A 185 -7.31 -3.95 20.16
N GLY A 186 -8.62 -3.70 20.29
CA GLY A 186 -9.16 -2.69 21.19
C GLY A 186 -9.86 -1.56 20.44
N ARG A 187 -9.41 -0.31 20.65
CA ARG A 187 -10.05 0.89 20.08
C ARG A 187 -9.14 1.58 19.08
N ALA A 188 -9.71 1.96 17.94
CA ALA A 188 -9.03 2.84 17.03
C ALA A 188 -8.98 4.29 17.55
N GLN A 189 -7.95 5.00 17.11
CA GLN A 189 -7.79 6.43 17.29
C GLN A 189 -8.69 7.14 16.28
N LYS A 190 -9.50 8.08 16.77
CA LYS A 190 -10.28 8.95 15.90
C LYS A 190 -9.36 9.80 15.02
N VAL A 191 -9.57 9.71 13.72
CA VAL A 191 -9.06 10.63 12.71
C VAL A 191 -9.80 11.96 12.89
N GLN A 192 -9.07 13.07 12.94
CA GLN A 192 -9.74 14.36 13.04
C GLN A 192 -10.50 14.67 11.73
N PRO A 193 -11.66 15.34 11.78
CA PRO A 193 -12.47 15.62 10.58
C PRO A 193 -11.74 16.43 9.51
N ASP A 194 -10.82 17.32 9.94
CA ASP A 194 -9.94 18.13 9.11
C ASP A 194 -8.52 17.54 8.98
N ALA A 195 -8.31 16.30 9.45
CA ALA A 195 -7.01 15.66 9.32
C ALA A 195 -6.70 15.42 7.84
N ASP A 196 -5.50 15.83 7.45
CA ASP A 196 -4.89 15.43 6.20
C ASP A 196 -4.97 13.91 6.05
N TRP A 197 -5.72 13.46 5.04
CA TRP A 197 -5.89 12.03 4.73
C TRP A 197 -4.53 11.34 4.59
N VAL A 198 -3.49 12.03 4.13
CA VAL A 198 -2.16 11.46 3.96
C VAL A 198 -1.52 11.08 5.29
N ARG A 199 -1.85 11.75 6.40
CA ARG A 199 -1.18 11.54 7.70
C ARG A 199 -1.14 10.07 8.16
N PRO A 200 -2.27 9.32 8.23
CA PRO A 200 -2.22 7.90 8.58
C PRO A 200 -1.39 7.05 7.61
N TRP A 201 -1.39 7.38 6.31
CA TRP A 201 -0.61 6.66 5.30
C TRP A 201 0.88 6.98 5.40
N GLN A 202 1.24 8.24 5.67
CA GLN A 202 2.63 8.67 5.91
C GLN A 202 3.21 8.01 7.16
N ALA A 203 2.41 7.90 8.23
CA ALA A 203 2.84 7.21 9.45
C ALA A 203 3.07 5.71 9.20
N MET A 204 2.22 5.06 8.38
CA MET A 204 2.39 3.66 7.99
C MET A 204 3.64 3.49 7.12
N HIS A 205 3.86 4.42 6.20
CA HIS A 205 5.05 4.46 5.36
C HIS A 205 6.33 4.58 6.20
N ALA A 206 6.33 5.43 7.23
CA ALA A 206 7.45 5.56 8.15
C ALA A 206 7.74 4.27 8.96
N LEU A 207 6.70 3.52 9.37
CA LEU A 207 6.89 2.19 9.98
C LEU A 207 7.56 1.22 9.00
N ASN A 208 7.10 1.19 7.74
CA ASN A 208 7.70 0.36 6.71
C ASN A 208 9.16 0.72 6.47
N LEU A 209 9.50 2.00 6.34
CA LEU A 209 10.89 2.44 6.17
C LEU A 209 11.78 2.00 7.34
N THR A 210 11.28 2.09 8.57
CA THR A 210 12.01 1.65 9.77
C THR A 210 12.23 0.13 9.75
N ALA A 211 11.20 -0.65 9.42
CA ALA A 211 11.31 -2.10 9.32
C ALA A 211 12.23 -2.53 8.18
N TRP A 212 12.15 -1.87 7.03
CA TRP A 212 13.00 -2.12 5.86
C TRP A 212 14.46 -1.78 6.15
N ASP A 213 14.73 -0.70 6.89
CA ASP A 213 16.06 -0.35 7.35
C ASP A 213 16.64 -1.45 8.27
N ARG A 214 15.88 -1.91 9.28
CA ARG A 214 16.28 -3.03 10.16
C ARG A 214 16.59 -4.31 9.39
N ARG A 215 15.85 -4.57 8.30
CA ARG A 215 16.04 -5.72 7.41
C ARG A 215 17.22 -5.57 6.43
N GLY A 216 17.90 -4.43 6.39
CA GLY A 216 18.96 -4.15 5.42
C GLY A 216 18.46 -3.97 3.98
N LEU A 217 17.17 -3.65 3.81
CA LEU A 217 16.56 -3.41 2.51
C LEU A 217 16.83 -2.01 1.97
N LEU A 218 17.32 -1.08 2.78
CA LEU A 218 17.54 0.30 2.37
C LEU A 218 19.03 0.62 2.31
N LEU A 219 19.52 0.97 1.13
CA LEU A 219 20.88 1.43 0.93
C LEU A 219 20.97 2.93 1.25
N PRO A 220 22.01 3.36 1.99
CA PRO A 220 22.38 4.78 2.01
C PRO A 220 22.82 5.20 0.60
N GLU A 221 22.66 6.49 0.27
CA GLU A 221 23.30 7.05 -0.93
C GLU A 221 24.83 7.03 -0.80
#